data_AF-A0A661A1I4-F1
#
_entry.id   AF-A0A661A1I4-F1
#
_cell.length_a   1.000
_cell.length_b   1.000
_cell.length_c   1.000
_cell.angle_alpha   90.00
_cell.angle_beta   90.00
_cell.angle_gamma   90.00
#
_symmetry.space_group_name_H-M   'P 1'
#
loop_
_entity.id
_entity.type
_entity.pdbx_description
1 polymer ?
#
loop_
_entity_poly.entity_id
_entity_poly.type
_entity_poly.pdbx_seq_one_letter_code
_entity_poly.pdbx_strand_id
1 'polypeptide(L)'
;MSRRITIMLLLGLAGLVASCGIDKADIGVETPPLLLRREGTFPADSTRFTHDAQGLNIVASFNRAIEPGEVSLVQIVPQPAVAGTVFNPNSNVRQILINGVVLDPMHRVYRLLLDGPTMPEPRVLSYFSGDQSVRNPAIRGHVSISRGSTSPSGALVYALVPPGVEERYTLSGTEERFLGLLVLGCTTTLEVSTEPGGWYQVAGLQEWRSYMVAAILDTNGDGLYELDADWWGYYHNELGNAQAVTAGVALGGWLDPPLPELSTDVDIVLRPPGSLEPFDVGRFSDARPGAGSPN
;
A
#
# COMPACT_ATOMS: atom_id res chain seq x y z
N MET A 1 52.04 81.38 -32.00
CA MET A 1 52.15 82.18 -30.76
C MET A 1 51.30 81.50 -29.69
N SER A 2 51.91 81.19 -28.52
CA SER A 2 51.24 80.83 -27.24
C SER A 2 50.44 79.51 -27.21
N ARG A 3 50.37 78.70 -26.16
CA ARG A 3 51.19 78.37 -24.98
C ARG A 3 50.61 77.02 -24.50
N ARG A 4 51.43 76.22 -23.82
CA ARG A 4 51.04 75.04 -23.04
C ARG A 4 49.95 75.39 -22.01
N ILE A 5 49.18 74.41 -21.55
CA ILE A 5 49.15 73.92 -20.14
C ILE A 5 47.94 73.00 -19.92
N THR A 6 48.27 71.79 -19.47
CA THR A 6 47.43 70.79 -18.81
C THR A 6 46.84 71.33 -17.50
N ILE A 7 45.54 71.16 -17.24
CA ILE A 7 45.01 71.07 -15.87
C ILE A 7 44.06 69.88 -15.80
N MET A 8 44.52 68.86 -15.08
CA MET A 8 43.73 67.82 -14.43
C MET A 8 42.83 68.47 -13.37
N LEU A 9 41.55 68.13 -13.33
CA LEU A 9 40.79 68.15 -12.08
C LEU A 9 39.87 66.93 -12.03
N LEU A 10 40.24 65.99 -11.15
CA LEU A 10 39.41 64.91 -10.65
C LEU A 10 38.32 65.49 -9.73
N LEU A 11 37.06 65.17 -10.02
CA LEU A 11 35.95 65.02 -9.07
C LEU A 11 34.97 64.09 -9.80
N GLY A 12 34.78 62.82 -9.45
CA GLY A 12 34.53 62.33 -8.10
C GLY A 12 33.02 62.32 -7.86
N LEU A 13 32.26 61.52 -8.63
CA LEU A 13 30.89 61.15 -8.27
C LEU A 13 30.70 59.65 -8.47
N ALA A 14 30.82 58.92 -7.36
CA ALA A 14 30.23 57.60 -7.19
C ALA A 14 28.70 57.74 -7.24
N GLY A 15 28.05 56.96 -8.09
CA GLY A 15 26.60 56.99 -8.24
C GLY A 15 26.09 55.70 -8.84
N LEU A 16 25.84 54.72 -7.95
CA LEU A 16 24.92 53.59 -8.11
C LEU A 16 24.94 52.88 -9.46
N VAL A 17 25.83 51.89 -9.60
CA VAL A 17 25.50 50.71 -10.38
C VAL A 17 24.37 50.04 -9.62
N ALA A 18 23.13 50.32 -10.01
CA ALA A 18 22.00 49.45 -9.70
C ALA A 18 22.32 48.10 -10.36
N SER A 19 23.01 47.25 -9.61
CA SER A 19 22.92 45.82 -9.80
C SER A 19 21.44 45.51 -9.66
N CYS A 20 20.72 45.42 -10.77
CA CYS A 20 19.56 44.56 -10.87
C CYS A 20 20.09 43.17 -10.53
N GLY A 21 20.13 42.86 -9.24
CA GLY A 21 20.09 41.50 -8.77
C GLY A 21 18.84 40.94 -9.41
N ILE A 22 19.03 40.17 -10.49
CA ILE A 22 18.13 39.09 -10.78
C ILE A 22 18.34 38.17 -9.58
N ASP A 23 17.60 38.47 -8.50
CA ASP A 23 17.20 37.45 -7.57
C ASP A 23 16.73 36.34 -8.48
N LYS A 24 17.51 35.26 -8.51
CA LYS A 24 17.03 34.02 -9.09
C LYS A 24 15.77 33.74 -8.30
N ALA A 25 14.62 34.13 -8.85
CA ALA A 25 13.38 33.48 -8.54
C ALA A 25 13.74 32.02 -8.69
N ASP A 26 13.81 31.34 -7.56
CA ASP A 26 13.92 29.90 -7.52
C ASP A 26 12.62 29.45 -8.19
N ILE A 27 12.66 29.34 -9.51
CA ILE A 27 11.63 28.69 -10.28
C ILE A 27 11.85 27.24 -9.87
N GLY A 28 11.31 26.88 -8.71
CA GLY A 28 11.31 25.53 -8.19
C GLY A 28 10.78 24.70 -9.33
N VAL A 29 11.68 23.96 -9.98
CA VAL A 29 11.29 23.02 -11.00
C VAL A 29 10.57 21.97 -10.19
N GLU A 30 9.24 22.02 -10.22
CA GLU A 30 8.38 21.08 -9.54
C GLU A 30 8.83 19.68 -9.97
N THR A 31 9.43 18.93 -9.05
CA THR A 31 9.88 17.58 -9.34
C THR A 31 8.63 16.76 -9.67
N PRO A 32 8.54 16.12 -10.85
CA PRO A 32 7.34 15.40 -11.22
C PRO A 32 7.05 14.26 -10.23
N PRO A 33 5.81 13.80 -10.09
CA PRO A 33 5.48 12.72 -9.16
C PRO A 33 6.30 11.46 -9.45
N LEU A 34 6.63 10.72 -8.39
CA LEU A 34 7.34 9.45 -8.50
C LEU A 34 6.33 8.37 -8.93
N LEU A 35 6.52 7.85 -10.15
CA LEU A 35 5.60 6.87 -10.74
C LEU A 35 6.34 5.55 -11.00
N LEU A 36 5.75 4.47 -10.51
CA LEU A 36 6.21 3.12 -10.83
C LEU A 36 6.00 2.84 -12.31
N ARG A 37 7.06 2.37 -12.97
CA ARG A 37 7.04 1.96 -14.38
C ARG A 37 6.77 0.46 -14.49
N ARG A 38 6.06 0.10 -15.56
CA ARG A 38 5.96 -1.30 -15.98
C ARG A 38 7.28 -1.78 -16.61
N GLU A 39 7.92 -0.94 -17.45
CA GLU A 39 9.21 -1.31 -18.02
C GLU A 39 10.31 -1.28 -16.95
N GLY A 40 11.07 -2.37 -16.87
CA GLY A 40 12.17 -2.53 -15.92
C GLY A 40 11.74 -3.00 -14.52
N THR A 41 10.44 -3.02 -14.21
CA THR A 41 9.94 -3.69 -13.00
C THR A 41 9.91 -5.19 -13.24
N PHE A 42 10.54 -5.96 -12.35
CA PHE A 42 10.73 -7.40 -12.51
C PHE A 42 10.67 -8.12 -11.16
N PRO A 43 9.91 -9.22 -11.01
CA PRO A 43 8.91 -9.69 -11.94
C PRO A 43 7.84 -8.62 -12.20
N ALA A 44 7.17 -8.71 -13.35
CA ALA A 44 6.06 -7.81 -13.64
C ALA A 44 4.93 -8.01 -12.63
N ASP A 45 4.11 -7.00 -12.43
CA ASP A 45 2.87 -7.17 -11.68
C ASP A 45 2.03 -8.31 -12.28
N SER A 46 1.39 -9.08 -11.40
CA SER A 46 0.59 -10.25 -11.75
C SER A 46 1.37 -11.42 -12.37
N THR A 47 2.68 -11.51 -12.14
CA THR A 47 3.47 -12.67 -12.58
C THR A 47 3.03 -13.94 -11.85
N ARG A 48 2.89 -15.03 -12.62
CA ARG A 48 2.52 -16.37 -12.14
C ARG A 48 3.74 -17.23 -11.90
N PHE A 49 3.57 -18.27 -11.08
CA PHE A 49 4.64 -19.21 -10.73
C PHE A 49 5.90 -18.51 -10.21
N THR A 50 5.70 -17.42 -9.47
CA THR A 50 6.76 -16.64 -8.83
C THR A 50 7.09 -17.31 -7.50
N HIS A 51 7.84 -18.40 -7.56
CA HIS A 51 8.44 -19.05 -6.41
C HIS A 51 9.87 -19.41 -6.76
N ASP A 52 10.81 -19.03 -5.90
CA ASP A 52 12.22 -19.39 -6.06
C ASP A 52 12.81 -19.73 -4.69
N ALA A 53 13.10 -21.01 -4.49
CA ALA A 53 13.72 -21.50 -3.26
C ALA A 53 15.17 -21.00 -3.09
N GLN A 54 15.81 -20.53 -4.16
CA GLN A 54 17.17 -19.99 -4.16
C GLN A 54 17.21 -18.47 -3.91
N GLY A 55 16.05 -17.81 -3.90
CA GLY A 55 15.92 -16.37 -3.71
C GLY A 55 15.67 -15.63 -5.03
N LEU A 56 14.59 -14.85 -5.04
CA LEU A 56 14.16 -14.01 -6.13
C LEU A 56 14.72 -12.60 -5.97
N ASN A 57 15.06 -11.97 -7.11
CA ASN A 57 15.28 -10.53 -7.20
C ASN A 57 13.98 -9.85 -7.62
N ILE A 58 13.50 -8.92 -6.80
CA ILE A 58 12.39 -8.04 -7.12
C ILE A 58 12.94 -6.64 -7.38
N VAL A 59 12.61 -6.06 -8.52
CA VAL A 59 13.04 -4.74 -8.97
C VAL A 59 11.79 -3.91 -9.21
N ALA A 60 11.67 -2.79 -8.50
CA ALA A 60 10.68 -1.75 -8.77
C ALA A 60 11.37 -0.59 -9.50
N SER A 61 10.96 -0.31 -10.74
CA SER A 61 11.54 0.76 -11.57
C SER A 61 10.64 1.99 -11.60
N PHE A 62 11.23 3.18 -11.60
CA PHE A 62 10.50 4.45 -11.56
C PHE A 62 10.78 5.35 -12.77
N ASN A 63 9.90 6.32 -13.01
CA ASN A 63 9.99 7.29 -14.12
C ASN A 63 11.20 8.22 -14.03
N ARG A 64 11.69 8.49 -12.81
CA ARG A 64 12.85 9.35 -12.53
C ARG A 64 13.71 8.77 -11.41
N ALA A 65 14.77 9.49 -11.06
CA ALA A 65 15.59 9.17 -9.90
C ALA A 65 14.75 9.31 -8.62
N ILE A 66 14.98 8.38 -7.70
CA ILE A 66 14.40 8.35 -6.35
C ILE A 66 15.33 9.15 -5.45
N GLU A 67 14.82 10.22 -4.88
CA GLU A 67 15.51 11.02 -3.88
C GLU A 67 15.36 10.35 -2.49
N PRO A 68 16.28 10.62 -1.55
CA PRO A 68 16.19 10.05 -0.20
C PRO A 68 14.84 10.38 0.47
N GLY A 69 14.14 9.34 0.93
CA GLY A 69 12.85 9.48 1.63
C GLY A 69 11.61 9.54 0.73
N GLU A 70 11.75 9.49 -0.60
CA GLU A 70 10.60 9.54 -1.51
C GLU A 70 9.79 8.24 -1.57
N VAL A 71 10.40 7.13 -1.18
CA VAL A 71 9.72 5.85 -0.92
C VAL A 71 9.99 5.51 0.55
N SER A 72 8.98 5.73 1.38
CA SER A 72 9.03 5.51 2.84
C SER A 72 8.57 4.11 3.23
N LEU A 73 7.75 3.47 2.39
CA LEU A 73 7.23 2.12 2.60
C LEU A 73 7.67 1.16 1.49
N VAL A 74 8.33 0.06 1.88
CA VAL A 74 8.66 -1.08 1.01
C VAL A 74 8.39 -2.36 1.79
N GLN A 75 7.29 -3.03 1.48
CA GLN A 75 6.81 -4.16 2.28
C GLN A 75 6.31 -5.30 1.40
N ILE A 76 6.61 -6.55 1.77
CA ILE A 76 6.05 -7.74 1.11
C ILE A 76 5.03 -8.41 2.04
N VAL A 77 3.81 -8.61 1.57
CA VAL A 77 2.68 -9.19 2.33
C VAL A 77 2.10 -10.43 1.64
N PRO A 78 1.92 -11.57 2.32
CA PRO A 78 2.41 -11.85 3.67
C PRO A 78 3.95 -11.82 3.71
N GLN A 79 4.49 -11.82 4.93
CA GLN A 79 5.95 -11.84 5.11
C GLN A 79 6.56 -13.05 4.39
N PRO A 80 7.60 -12.87 3.54
CA PRO A 80 8.27 -13.97 2.87
C PRO A 80 9.05 -14.85 3.87
N ALA A 81 9.31 -16.11 3.48
CA ALA A 81 10.12 -17.02 4.30
C ALA A 81 11.54 -16.50 4.53
N VAL A 82 12.09 -15.76 3.56
CA VAL A 82 13.31 -14.97 3.72
C VAL A 82 13.03 -13.55 3.25
N ALA A 83 13.13 -12.61 4.19
CA ALA A 83 13.09 -11.19 3.88
C ALA A 83 14.31 -10.84 3.02
N GLY A 84 14.07 -10.43 1.77
CA GLY A 84 15.14 -9.96 0.91
C GLY A 84 15.77 -8.67 1.46
N THR A 85 16.98 -8.38 1.01
CA THR A 85 17.66 -7.13 1.36
C THR A 85 17.26 -6.04 0.39
N VAL A 86 16.75 -4.92 0.90
CA VAL A 86 16.39 -3.74 0.11
C VAL A 86 17.65 -2.93 -0.19
N PHE A 87 17.89 -2.71 -1.48
CA PHE A 87 18.96 -1.89 -2.02
C PHE A 87 18.35 -0.79 -2.88
N ASN A 88 18.75 0.46 -2.61
CA ASN A 88 18.65 1.52 -3.61
C ASN A 88 20.03 1.60 -4.27
N PRO A 89 20.23 1.01 -5.46
CA PRO A 89 21.56 0.90 -6.04
C PRO A 89 22.08 2.31 -6.38
N ASN A 90 23.21 2.68 -5.76
CA ASN A 90 23.97 3.89 -6.12
C ASN A 90 24.26 3.99 -7.64
N SER A 91 24.24 2.85 -8.35
CA SER A 91 24.46 2.75 -9.80
C SER A 91 23.21 2.92 -10.66
N ASN A 92 22.00 2.77 -10.12
CA ASN A 92 20.74 3.04 -10.83
C ASN A 92 19.71 3.67 -9.88
N VAL A 93 19.84 4.98 -9.71
CA VAL A 93 19.00 5.82 -8.83
C VAL A 93 17.50 5.75 -9.12
N ARG A 94 17.05 5.07 -10.18
CA ARG A 94 15.63 4.95 -10.56
C ARG A 94 14.99 3.63 -10.15
N GLN A 95 15.66 2.82 -9.34
CA GLN A 95 15.21 1.48 -9.01
C GLN A 95 15.32 1.19 -7.52
N ILE A 96 14.41 0.35 -7.02
CA ILE A 96 14.57 -0.35 -5.75
C ILE A 96 14.75 -1.82 -6.08
N LEU A 97 15.83 -2.42 -5.59
CA LEU A 97 16.11 -3.84 -5.71
C LEU A 97 15.92 -4.50 -4.34
N ILE A 98 15.06 -5.50 -4.27
CA ILE A 98 14.91 -6.40 -3.13
C ILE A 98 15.52 -7.73 -3.54
N ASN A 99 16.71 -8.03 -3.01
CA ASN A 99 17.51 -9.18 -3.42
C ASN A 99 17.35 -10.34 -2.43
N GLY A 100 17.23 -11.56 -2.95
CA GLY A 100 17.24 -12.80 -2.16
C GLY A 100 15.93 -13.07 -1.43
N VAL A 101 14.80 -12.60 -1.97
CA VAL A 101 13.47 -12.85 -1.40
C VAL A 101 13.08 -14.31 -1.63
N VAL A 102 12.77 -15.08 -0.58
CA VAL A 102 12.23 -16.44 -0.73
C VAL A 102 10.75 -16.43 -0.41
N LEU A 103 9.93 -16.63 -1.44
CA LEU A 103 8.47 -16.71 -1.32
C LEU A 103 8.08 -18.16 -0.98
N ASP A 104 7.42 -18.37 0.16
CA ASP A 104 6.88 -19.67 0.56
C ASP A 104 5.72 -20.07 -0.37
N PRO A 105 5.80 -21.24 -1.06
CA PRO A 105 4.76 -21.71 -1.95
C PRO A 105 3.41 -22.02 -1.25
N MET A 106 3.38 -22.11 0.08
CA MET A 106 2.13 -22.29 0.85
C MET A 106 1.20 -21.07 0.75
N HIS A 107 1.75 -19.89 0.52
CA HIS A 107 0.94 -18.70 0.23
C HIS A 107 0.70 -18.61 -1.28
N ARG A 108 -0.57 -18.37 -1.67
CA ARG A 108 -0.96 -18.28 -3.09
C ARG A 108 -0.51 -16.97 -3.73
N VAL A 109 -0.50 -15.88 -2.96
CA VAL A 109 -0.25 -14.52 -3.44
C VAL A 109 0.62 -13.77 -2.44
N TYR A 110 1.67 -13.15 -2.97
CA TYR A 110 2.48 -12.15 -2.28
C TYR A 110 2.25 -10.79 -2.91
N ARG A 111 2.40 -9.73 -2.12
CA ARG A 111 2.17 -8.36 -2.55
C ARG A 111 3.31 -7.47 -2.14
N LEU A 112 3.95 -6.84 -3.11
CA LEU A 112 4.87 -5.75 -2.84
C LEU A 112 4.06 -4.46 -2.74
N LEU A 113 4.02 -3.90 -1.53
CA LEU A 113 3.50 -2.57 -1.25
C LEU A 113 4.65 -1.56 -1.29
N LEU A 114 4.45 -0.50 -2.07
CA LEU A 114 5.34 0.64 -2.19
C LEU A 114 4.54 1.91 -1.96
N ASP A 115 5.06 2.79 -1.11
CA ASP A 115 4.47 4.12 -0.93
C ASP A 115 5.49 5.15 -0.47
N GLY A 116 5.12 6.42 -0.58
CA GLY A 116 5.93 7.53 -0.11
C GLY A 116 5.36 8.91 -0.44
N PRO A 117 5.94 9.97 0.15
CA PRO A 117 5.35 11.32 0.14
C PRO A 117 5.25 11.96 -1.25
N THR A 118 5.98 11.45 -2.23
CA THR A 118 5.99 11.96 -3.61
C THR A 118 5.27 11.04 -4.60
N MET A 119 4.74 9.92 -4.09
CA MET A 119 3.89 9.01 -4.85
C MET A 119 2.45 9.54 -4.77
N PRO A 120 1.71 9.57 -5.90
CA PRO A 120 0.33 10.08 -5.89
C PRO A 120 -0.65 9.13 -5.19
N GLU A 121 -0.29 7.84 -5.09
CA GLU A 121 -1.05 6.79 -4.43
C GLU A 121 -0.12 5.59 -4.16
N PRO A 122 -0.39 4.78 -3.12
CA PRO A 122 0.32 3.54 -2.87
C PRO A 122 0.22 2.58 -4.06
N ARG A 123 1.28 1.80 -4.27
CA ARG A 123 1.36 0.78 -5.31
C ARG A 123 1.44 -0.60 -4.70
N VAL A 124 0.53 -1.47 -5.13
CA VAL A 124 0.51 -2.88 -4.75
C VAL A 124 0.73 -3.74 -5.99
N LEU A 125 1.85 -4.46 -6.04
CA LEU A 125 2.15 -5.43 -7.09
C LEU A 125 1.91 -6.83 -6.56
N SER A 126 1.21 -7.68 -7.31
CA SER A 126 0.86 -9.04 -6.92
C SER A 126 1.75 -10.08 -7.61
N TYR A 127 2.30 -11.01 -6.84
CA TYR A 127 3.09 -12.14 -7.30
C TYR A 127 2.43 -13.45 -6.88
N PHE A 128 2.22 -14.35 -7.83
CA PHE A 128 1.44 -15.57 -7.60
C PHE A 128 2.37 -16.78 -7.58
N SER A 129 2.30 -17.60 -6.52
CA SER A 129 3.12 -18.82 -6.41
C SER A 129 2.68 -19.91 -7.39
N GLY A 130 1.44 -19.85 -7.87
CA GLY A 130 0.85 -20.75 -8.86
C GLY A 130 0.07 -20.03 -9.95
N ASP A 131 -0.94 -20.71 -10.51
CA ASP A 131 -1.84 -20.12 -11.51
C ASP A 131 -2.85 -19.15 -10.87
N GLN A 132 -3.26 -18.12 -11.62
CA GLN A 132 -4.35 -17.24 -11.21
C GLN A 132 -5.66 -17.96 -11.45
N SER A 133 -6.30 -18.43 -10.37
CA SER A 133 -7.58 -19.11 -10.45
C SER A 133 -8.72 -18.21 -9.99
N VAL A 134 -9.87 -18.32 -10.65
CA VAL A 134 -11.18 -17.82 -10.13
C VAL A 134 -11.54 -18.43 -8.76
N ARG A 135 -10.82 -19.47 -8.34
CA ARG A 135 -10.93 -20.13 -7.03
C ARG A 135 -10.01 -19.55 -5.97
N ASN A 136 -9.32 -18.45 -6.23
CA ASN A 136 -8.50 -17.80 -5.20
C ASN A 136 -9.42 -17.21 -4.14
N PRO A 137 -9.33 -17.66 -2.86
CA PRO A 137 -10.17 -17.12 -1.80
C PRO A 137 -9.93 -15.63 -1.66
N ALA A 138 -11.01 -14.89 -1.55
CA ALA A 138 -10.97 -13.45 -1.47
C ALA A 138 -12.03 -12.94 -0.51
N ILE A 139 -11.84 -11.69 -0.10
CA ILE A 139 -12.85 -10.85 0.52
C ILE A 139 -12.99 -9.60 -0.34
N ARG A 140 -14.23 -9.20 -0.64
CA ARG A 140 -14.57 -8.01 -1.41
C ARG A 140 -15.50 -7.13 -0.58
N GLY A 141 -15.38 -5.83 -0.77
CA GLY A 141 -16.29 -4.88 -0.17
C GLY A 141 -16.02 -3.45 -0.64
N HIS A 142 -16.54 -2.52 0.15
CA HIS A 142 -16.50 -1.09 -0.12
C HIS A 142 -15.86 -0.32 1.02
N VAL A 143 -15.13 0.74 0.70
CA VAL A 143 -14.59 1.70 1.66
C VAL A 143 -15.24 3.05 1.41
N SER A 144 -15.78 3.63 2.48
CA SER A 144 -16.37 4.96 2.50
C SER A 144 -15.75 5.81 3.60
N ILE A 145 -16.01 7.12 3.57
CA ILE A 145 -15.50 8.07 4.56
C ILE A 145 -16.67 8.66 5.34
N SER A 146 -16.60 8.64 6.68
CA SER A 146 -17.72 9.03 7.55
C SER A 146 -18.19 10.49 7.40
N ARG A 147 -17.31 11.43 7.00
CA ARG A 147 -17.61 12.83 6.68
C ARG A 147 -16.50 13.43 5.80
N GLY A 148 -16.81 14.02 4.64
CA GLY A 148 -15.84 14.86 3.89
C GLY A 148 -15.89 14.69 2.37
N SER A 149 -15.19 15.60 1.67
CA SER A 149 -15.00 15.62 0.21
C SER A 149 -13.76 14.83 -0.26
N THR A 150 -13.11 14.09 0.64
CA THR A 150 -11.95 13.27 0.32
C THR A 150 -12.42 11.95 -0.30
N SER A 151 -11.77 11.53 -1.38
CA SER A 151 -12.00 10.22 -1.98
C SER A 151 -11.28 9.16 -1.15
N PRO A 152 -11.88 7.98 -0.90
CA PRO A 152 -11.19 6.84 -0.30
C PRO A 152 -10.27 6.13 -1.31
N SER A 153 -10.08 6.65 -2.52
CA SER A 153 -9.14 6.12 -3.50
C SER A 153 -7.73 6.06 -2.92
N GLY A 154 -7.03 4.94 -3.16
CA GLY A 154 -5.69 4.73 -2.64
C GLY A 154 -5.62 4.31 -1.18
N ALA A 155 -6.75 4.17 -0.47
CA ALA A 155 -6.73 3.57 0.86
C ALA A 155 -6.17 2.14 0.81
N LEU A 156 -5.30 1.80 1.75
CA LEU A 156 -4.81 0.44 1.94
C LEU A 156 -5.82 -0.36 2.73
N VAL A 157 -6.13 -1.56 2.25
CA VAL A 157 -7.02 -2.52 2.90
C VAL A 157 -6.23 -3.76 3.25
N TYR A 158 -6.22 -4.12 4.52
CA TYR A 158 -5.50 -5.26 5.07
C TYR A 158 -6.46 -6.37 5.50
N ALA A 159 -6.04 -7.62 5.25
CA ALA A 159 -6.64 -8.81 5.85
C ALA A 159 -5.76 -9.26 7.02
N LEU A 160 -6.33 -9.16 8.22
CA LEU A 160 -5.65 -9.41 9.49
C LEU A 160 -6.13 -10.72 10.11
N VAL A 161 -5.21 -11.44 10.73
CA VAL A 161 -5.53 -12.64 11.52
C VAL A 161 -6.26 -12.20 12.80
N PRO A 162 -7.47 -12.71 13.07
CA PRO A 162 -8.15 -12.44 14.34
C PRO A 162 -7.33 -12.99 15.51
N PRO A 163 -7.38 -12.32 16.67
CA PRO A 163 -6.60 -12.75 17.83
C PRO A 163 -7.14 -14.05 18.42
N GLY A 164 -6.25 -14.90 18.94
CA GLY A 164 -6.59 -16.16 19.61
C GLY A 164 -6.92 -17.32 18.67
N VAL A 165 -6.69 -17.14 17.36
CA VAL A 165 -6.86 -18.20 16.34
C VAL A 165 -5.66 -18.27 15.40
N GLU A 166 -4.53 -17.66 15.76
CA GLU A 166 -3.30 -17.59 14.97
C GLU A 166 -2.78 -18.98 14.61
N GLU A 167 -2.96 -19.97 15.48
CA GLU A 167 -2.55 -21.37 15.27
C GLU A 167 -3.28 -22.04 14.11
N ARG A 168 -4.39 -21.47 13.65
CA ARG A 168 -5.13 -21.95 12.49
C ARG A 168 -4.48 -21.49 11.18
N TYR A 169 -3.58 -20.53 11.20
CA TYR A 169 -2.99 -19.96 9.98
C TYR A 169 -1.63 -20.59 9.66
N THR A 170 -1.33 -20.71 8.37
CA THR A 170 0.05 -20.88 7.94
C THR A 170 0.78 -19.55 8.09
N LEU A 171 1.74 -19.52 9.01
CA LEU A 171 2.53 -18.34 9.38
C LEU A 171 4.02 -18.69 9.30
N SER A 172 4.82 -17.74 8.84
CA SER A 172 6.29 -17.71 8.91
C SER A 172 6.81 -17.40 10.31
N GLY A 173 5.98 -16.78 11.17
CA GLY A 173 6.34 -16.37 12.54
C GLY A 173 6.99 -14.98 12.63
N THR A 174 7.16 -14.30 11.49
CA THR A 174 7.70 -12.93 11.41
C THR A 174 6.74 -11.98 10.71
N GLU A 175 5.45 -12.35 10.67
CA GLU A 175 4.41 -11.54 10.07
C GLU A 175 4.42 -10.12 10.64
N GLU A 176 4.30 -9.16 9.74
CA GLU A 176 4.04 -7.81 10.13
C GLU A 176 2.70 -7.68 10.83
N ARG A 177 2.58 -6.65 11.67
CA ARG A 177 1.39 -6.38 12.44
C ARG A 177 0.80 -5.04 12.05
N PHE A 178 -0.51 -5.02 11.87
CA PHE A 178 -1.31 -3.80 11.80
C PHE A 178 -2.37 -3.89 12.90
N LEU A 179 -2.53 -2.83 13.70
CA LEU A 179 -3.37 -2.84 14.91
C LEU A 179 -3.03 -3.99 15.89
N GLY A 180 -1.75 -4.39 15.94
CA GLY A 180 -1.29 -5.52 16.74
C GLY A 180 -1.67 -6.91 16.18
N LEU A 181 -2.40 -6.99 15.08
CA LEU A 181 -2.83 -8.23 14.43
C LEU A 181 -1.95 -8.57 13.23
N LEU A 182 -1.73 -9.86 12.96
CA LEU A 182 -0.86 -10.32 11.87
C LEU A 182 -1.48 -10.03 10.51
N VAL A 183 -0.69 -9.47 9.58
CA VAL A 183 -1.14 -9.14 8.23
C VAL A 183 -0.84 -10.30 7.28
N LEU A 184 -1.89 -10.81 6.60
CA LEU A 184 -1.74 -11.89 5.61
C LEU A 184 -2.20 -11.51 4.19
N GLY A 185 -2.77 -10.33 4.03
CA GLY A 185 -3.12 -9.80 2.72
C GLY A 185 -3.24 -8.28 2.78
N CYS A 186 -2.99 -7.64 1.65
CA CYS A 186 -3.24 -6.22 1.47
C CYS A 186 -3.79 -5.95 0.06
N THR A 187 -4.36 -4.77 -0.17
CA THR A 187 -4.71 -4.24 -1.49
C THR A 187 -4.91 -2.74 -1.35
N THR A 188 -5.01 -2.03 -2.45
CA THR A 188 -5.57 -0.67 -2.48
C THR A 188 -7.03 -0.71 -2.89
N THR A 189 -7.76 0.36 -2.54
CA THR A 189 -9.07 0.66 -3.10
C THR A 189 -8.95 1.20 -4.52
N LEU A 190 -9.99 0.98 -5.31
CA LEU A 190 -10.17 1.53 -6.65
C LEU A 190 -11.47 2.33 -6.68
N GLU A 191 -11.40 3.56 -7.15
CA GLU A 191 -12.59 4.38 -7.37
C GLU A 191 -13.29 3.95 -8.68
N VAL A 192 -14.57 3.62 -8.58
CA VAL A 192 -15.40 3.27 -9.73
C VAL A 192 -16.29 4.46 -10.04
N SER A 193 -16.12 5.08 -11.20
CA SER A 193 -16.78 6.36 -11.56
C SER A 193 -18.31 6.40 -11.38
N THR A 194 -18.98 5.25 -11.36
CA THR A 194 -20.43 5.14 -11.24
C THR A 194 -20.94 5.03 -9.81
N GLU A 195 -20.05 4.83 -8.83
CA GLU A 195 -20.42 4.51 -7.45
C GLU A 195 -19.58 5.31 -6.46
N PRO A 196 -20.19 5.94 -5.44
CA PRO A 196 -19.44 6.73 -4.47
C PRO A 196 -18.57 5.81 -3.62
N GLY A 197 -17.30 6.18 -3.43
CA GLY A 197 -16.34 5.47 -2.54
C GLY A 197 -15.35 4.56 -3.28
N GLY A 198 -14.69 3.68 -2.54
CA GLY A 198 -13.56 2.89 -3.02
C GLY A 198 -13.83 1.39 -2.91
N TRP A 199 -13.80 0.68 -4.04
CA TRP A 199 -13.98 -0.77 -4.06
C TRP A 199 -12.66 -1.49 -3.84
N TYR A 200 -12.68 -2.61 -3.13
CA TYR A 200 -11.49 -3.41 -2.92
C TYR A 200 -11.75 -4.91 -3.05
N GLN A 201 -10.69 -5.67 -3.33
CA GLN A 201 -10.70 -7.11 -3.24
C GLN A 201 -9.34 -7.63 -2.73
N VAL A 202 -9.32 -8.18 -1.51
CA VAL A 202 -8.14 -8.86 -0.99
C VAL A 202 -8.22 -10.34 -1.38
N ALA A 203 -7.54 -10.72 -2.46
CA ALA A 203 -7.53 -12.09 -2.98
C ALA A 203 -6.33 -12.93 -2.51
N GLY A 204 -6.36 -14.24 -2.76
CA GLY A 204 -5.24 -15.13 -2.44
C GLY A 204 -5.11 -15.44 -0.95
N LEU A 205 -6.18 -15.25 -0.20
CA LEU A 205 -6.27 -15.58 1.22
C LEU A 205 -6.31 -17.11 1.42
N GLN A 206 -6.03 -17.57 2.64
CA GLN A 206 -6.10 -19.00 2.96
C GLN A 206 -7.56 -19.45 2.98
N GLU A 207 -7.84 -20.60 2.36
CA GLU A 207 -9.17 -21.19 2.28
C GLU A 207 -9.73 -21.46 3.68
N TRP A 208 -11.03 -21.23 3.88
CA TRP A 208 -11.74 -21.51 5.15
C TRP A 208 -11.26 -20.74 6.36
N ARG A 209 -10.53 -19.63 6.15
CA ARG A 209 -10.05 -18.75 7.21
C ARG A 209 -10.85 -17.46 7.26
N SER A 210 -11.01 -16.93 8.47
CA SER A 210 -11.79 -15.73 8.74
C SER A 210 -10.88 -14.59 9.15
N TYR A 211 -10.95 -13.46 8.45
CA TYR A 211 -10.04 -12.33 8.61
C TYR A 211 -10.78 -11.13 9.18
N MET A 212 -10.11 -10.38 10.06
CA MET A 212 -10.50 -9.00 10.31
C MET A 212 -10.07 -8.16 9.11
N VAL A 213 -10.97 -7.37 8.54
CA VAL A 213 -10.64 -6.48 7.42
C VAL A 213 -10.60 -5.05 7.91
N ALA A 214 -9.46 -4.40 7.73
CA ALA A 214 -9.24 -3.03 8.13
C ALA A 214 -8.74 -2.21 6.95
N ALA A 215 -9.08 -0.93 6.92
CA ALA A 215 -8.62 0.02 5.92
C ALA A 215 -7.98 1.23 6.59
N ILE A 216 -6.97 1.80 5.95
CA ILE A 216 -6.29 3.02 6.36
C ILE A 216 -6.01 3.88 5.13
N LEU A 217 -6.22 5.18 5.26
CA LEU A 217 -5.97 6.18 4.23
C LEU A 217 -4.96 7.17 4.79
N ASP A 218 -3.78 7.21 4.17
CA ASP A 218 -2.78 8.24 4.43
C ASP A 218 -3.38 9.61 4.06
N THR A 219 -3.66 10.42 5.08
CA THR A 219 -4.27 11.74 4.88
C THR A 219 -3.30 12.89 5.02
N ASN A 220 -2.10 12.65 5.56
CA ASN A 220 -1.05 13.64 5.67
C ASN A 220 -0.08 13.59 4.47
N GLY A 221 -0.13 12.50 3.68
CA GLY A 221 0.64 12.28 2.46
C GLY A 221 2.11 12.01 2.71
N ASP A 222 2.48 11.41 3.84
CA ASP A 222 3.88 11.08 4.16
C ASP A 222 4.29 9.64 3.78
N GLY A 223 3.33 8.84 3.30
CA GLY A 223 3.50 7.43 2.94
C GLY A 223 3.76 6.52 4.14
N LEU A 224 3.59 7.02 5.36
CA LEU A 224 3.52 6.26 6.60
C LEU A 224 2.05 6.11 6.98
N TYR A 225 1.73 4.99 7.64
CA TYR A 225 0.35 4.62 7.95
C TYR A 225 0.17 4.57 9.46
N GLU A 226 -0.10 5.72 10.07
CA GLU A 226 -0.11 5.95 11.51
C GLU A 226 -1.53 6.18 12.05
N LEU A 227 -1.96 5.46 13.07
CA LEU A 227 -3.36 5.48 13.55
C LEU A 227 -3.78 6.82 14.19
N ASP A 228 -2.82 7.61 14.64
CA ASP A 228 -2.99 8.92 15.26
C ASP A 228 -2.88 10.08 14.26
N ALA A 229 -2.38 9.82 13.05
CA ALA A 229 -2.32 10.80 11.95
C ALA A 229 -3.35 10.51 10.84
N ASP A 230 -3.67 9.23 10.61
CA ASP A 230 -4.43 8.78 9.46
C ASP A 230 -5.84 8.29 9.75
N TRP A 231 -6.64 8.31 8.69
CA TRP A 231 -8.02 7.87 8.77
C TRP A 231 -8.05 6.37 8.62
N TRP A 232 -8.71 5.68 9.55
CA TRP A 232 -8.79 4.23 9.51
C TRP A 232 -10.17 3.72 9.88
N GLY A 233 -10.41 2.45 9.60
CA GLY A 233 -11.68 1.77 9.82
C GLY A 233 -11.52 0.26 9.73
N TYR A 234 -12.53 -0.48 10.18
CA TYR A 234 -12.62 -1.92 10.01
C TYR A 234 -14.08 -2.34 9.88
N TYR A 235 -14.30 -3.57 9.41
CA TYR A 235 -15.64 -4.08 9.19
C TYR A 235 -16.40 -4.33 10.51
N HIS A 236 -17.63 -3.83 10.57
CA HIS A 236 -18.55 -4.03 11.70
C HIS A 236 -19.80 -4.79 11.24
N ASN A 237 -20.36 -5.61 12.14
CA ASN A 237 -21.68 -6.18 11.95
C ASN A 237 -22.79 -5.13 12.17
N GLU A 238 -24.05 -5.52 11.94
CA GLU A 238 -25.24 -4.67 12.13
C GLU A 238 -25.38 -4.10 13.55
N LEU A 239 -24.75 -4.75 14.54
CA LEU A 239 -24.74 -4.31 15.94
C LEU A 239 -23.56 -3.37 16.27
N GLY A 240 -22.74 -3.00 15.28
CA GLY A 240 -21.58 -2.14 15.45
C GLY A 240 -20.37 -2.83 16.09
N ASN A 241 -20.33 -4.17 16.14
CA ASN A 241 -19.18 -4.91 16.67
C ASN A 241 -18.23 -5.31 15.54
N ALA A 242 -16.93 -5.27 15.82
CA ALA A 242 -15.89 -5.75 14.92
C ALA A 242 -16.19 -7.22 14.50
N GLN A 243 -16.19 -7.52 13.20
CA GLN A 243 -16.52 -8.85 12.71
C GLN A 243 -15.43 -9.41 11.78
N ALA A 244 -15.04 -10.65 12.03
CA ALA A 244 -14.19 -11.41 11.12
C ALA A 244 -15.04 -11.99 9.97
N VAL A 245 -14.48 -11.98 8.76
CA VAL A 245 -15.14 -12.42 7.53
C VAL A 245 -14.39 -13.57 6.92
N THR A 246 -15.10 -14.64 6.56
CA THR A 246 -14.51 -15.83 5.94
C THR A 246 -14.16 -15.56 4.47
N ALA A 247 -12.91 -15.83 4.09
CA ALA A 247 -12.49 -15.74 2.70
C ALA A 247 -13.20 -16.81 1.85
N GLY A 248 -13.74 -16.39 0.71
CA GLY A 248 -14.56 -17.25 -0.16
C GLY A 248 -14.24 -17.10 -1.64
N VAL A 249 -14.92 -17.86 -2.49
CA VAL A 249 -14.70 -17.87 -3.95
C VAL A 249 -15.96 -17.46 -4.70
N ALA A 250 -15.80 -16.81 -5.85
CA ALA A 250 -16.94 -16.30 -6.62
C ALA A 250 -17.80 -17.41 -7.26
N LEU A 251 -17.20 -18.57 -7.57
CA LEU A 251 -17.87 -19.72 -8.19
C LEU A 251 -17.22 -21.02 -7.69
N GLY A 252 -17.98 -21.83 -6.95
CA GLY A 252 -17.63 -23.23 -6.67
C GLY A 252 -18.08 -24.13 -7.83
N GLY A 253 -17.24 -25.04 -8.31
CA GLY A 253 -17.68 -26.05 -9.26
C GLY A 253 -18.63 -27.02 -8.57
N TRP A 254 -19.64 -27.53 -9.28
CA TRP A 254 -20.64 -28.44 -8.70
C TRP A 254 -20.05 -29.79 -8.23
N LEU A 255 -18.82 -30.09 -8.62
CA LEU A 255 -18.04 -31.28 -8.27
C LEU A 255 -16.99 -31.02 -7.17
N ASP A 256 -16.79 -29.77 -6.76
CA ASP A 256 -15.86 -29.45 -5.67
C ASP A 256 -16.55 -29.61 -4.32
N PRO A 257 -15.80 -29.89 -3.24
CA PRO A 257 -16.35 -29.70 -1.89
C PRO A 257 -16.94 -28.28 -1.80
N PRO A 258 -18.06 -28.08 -1.08
CA PRO A 258 -18.67 -26.75 -0.96
C PRO A 258 -17.60 -25.81 -0.44
N LEU A 259 -17.28 -24.72 -1.14
CA LEU A 259 -16.36 -23.67 -0.68
C LEU A 259 -17.17 -22.52 -0.09
N PRO A 260 -16.61 -21.68 0.81
CA PRO A 260 -17.32 -20.48 1.26
C PRO A 260 -17.61 -19.59 0.06
N GLU A 261 -18.84 -19.06 0.01
CA GLU A 261 -19.19 -18.05 -0.97
C GLU A 261 -18.37 -16.77 -0.72
N LEU A 262 -17.99 -16.11 -1.81
CA LEU A 262 -17.29 -14.83 -1.74
C LEU A 262 -18.11 -13.82 -0.94
N SER A 263 -17.55 -13.35 0.18
CA SER A 263 -18.12 -12.22 0.92
C SER A 263 -17.93 -10.95 0.08
N THR A 264 -19.04 -10.28 -0.24
CA THR A 264 -19.06 -9.11 -1.15
C THR A 264 -19.52 -7.81 -0.47
N ASP A 265 -20.19 -7.91 0.68
CA ASP A 265 -20.77 -6.78 1.42
C ASP A 265 -19.95 -6.41 2.67
N VAL A 266 -18.62 -6.41 2.54
CA VAL A 266 -17.71 -6.06 3.64
C VAL A 266 -17.43 -4.56 3.61
N ASP A 267 -18.37 -3.78 4.14
CA ASP A 267 -18.31 -2.32 4.06
C ASP A 267 -17.55 -1.70 5.24
N ILE A 268 -16.54 -0.89 4.94
CA ILE A 268 -15.70 -0.22 5.92
C ILE A 268 -15.94 1.29 5.84
N VAL A 269 -16.15 1.90 7.00
CA VAL A 269 -16.25 3.35 7.12
C VAL A 269 -14.98 3.88 7.76
N LEU A 270 -14.18 4.62 7.00
CA LEU A 270 -13.02 5.35 7.51
C LEU A 270 -13.46 6.50 8.40
N ARG A 271 -12.79 6.61 9.53
CA ARG A 271 -13.04 7.64 10.54
C ARG A 271 -11.74 8.37 10.84
N PRO A 272 -11.82 9.65 11.29
CA PRO A 272 -10.64 10.44 11.57
C PRO A 272 -9.80 9.82 12.71
N PRO A 273 -8.52 10.22 12.83
CA PRO A 273 -7.63 9.73 13.87
C PRO A 273 -8.23 9.87 15.28
N GLY A 274 -7.96 8.89 16.14
CA GLY A 274 -8.44 8.87 17.54
C GLY A 274 -9.95 8.63 17.73
N SER A 275 -10.72 8.40 16.67
CA SER A 275 -12.18 8.19 16.76
C SER A 275 -12.62 6.74 16.92
N LEU A 276 -11.70 5.79 16.74
CA LEU A 276 -11.96 4.36 16.81
C LEU A 276 -11.21 3.75 18.00
N GLU A 277 -11.89 2.84 18.69
CA GLU A 277 -11.23 1.96 19.66
C GLU A 277 -10.52 0.82 18.91
N PRO A 278 -9.26 0.52 19.27
CA PRO A 278 -8.58 -0.70 18.82
C PRO A 278 -9.41 -1.94 19.18
N PHE A 279 -9.24 -3.01 18.41
CA PHE A 279 -9.98 -4.27 18.59
C PHE A 279 -10.09 -4.69 20.06
N ASP A 280 -11.31 -4.74 20.59
CA ASP A 280 -11.55 -5.31 21.91
C ASP A 280 -11.48 -6.84 21.79
N VAL A 281 -10.30 -7.38 22.09
CA VAL A 281 -9.88 -8.78 21.84
C VAL A 281 -10.84 -9.81 22.45
N GLY A 282 -11.67 -9.43 23.42
CA GLY A 282 -12.55 -10.33 24.18
C GLY A 282 -13.91 -10.66 23.57
N ARG A 283 -14.31 -10.09 22.41
CA ARG A 283 -15.69 -10.22 21.88
C ARG A 283 -15.80 -10.67 20.43
N PHE A 284 -14.91 -11.53 19.95
CA PHE A 284 -15.05 -12.08 18.61
C PHE A 284 -16.01 -13.27 18.60
N SER A 285 -17.17 -13.09 17.94
CA SER A 285 -17.99 -14.22 17.51
C SER A 285 -17.38 -14.78 16.23
N ASP A 286 -16.75 -15.96 16.32
CA ASP A 286 -16.40 -16.75 15.13
C ASP A 286 -17.67 -16.89 14.29
N ALA A 287 -17.73 -16.23 13.13
CA ALA A 287 -18.75 -16.47 12.12
C ALA A 287 -18.49 -17.85 11.52
N ARG A 288 -18.82 -18.92 12.26
CA ARG A 288 -18.91 -20.25 11.66
C ARG A 288 -19.95 -20.15 10.56
N PRO A 289 -19.63 -20.55 9.31
CA PRO A 289 -20.66 -20.82 8.33
C PRO A 289 -21.62 -21.79 8.99
N GLY A 290 -22.91 -21.43 9.06
CA GLY A 290 -23.93 -22.27 9.66
C GLY A 290 -23.81 -23.67 9.06
N ALA A 291 -23.49 -24.66 9.89
CA ALA A 291 -23.71 -26.03 9.52
C ALA A 291 -25.21 -26.13 9.24
N GLY A 292 -25.58 -26.17 7.96
CA GLY A 292 -26.94 -26.44 7.55
C GLY A 292 -27.36 -27.72 8.28
N SER A 293 -28.36 -27.61 9.15
CA SER A 293 -28.98 -28.78 9.75
C SER A 293 -29.42 -29.70 8.61
N PRO A 294 -28.97 -30.97 8.58
CA PRO A 294 -29.58 -31.93 7.70
C PRO A 294 -31.02 -32.14 8.20
N ASN A 295 -31.99 -31.74 7.40
CA ASN A 295 -33.34 -32.31 7.46
C ASN A 295 -33.32 -33.69 6.79
#